data_AF-A0A5M6BQH3-F1
#
_entry.id   AF-A0A5M6BQH3-F1
#
_cell.length_a   1.000
_cell.length_b   1.000
_cell.length_c   1.000
_cell.angle_alpha   90.00
_cell.angle_beta   90.00
_cell.angle_gamma   90.00
#
_symmetry.space_group_name_H-M   'P 1'
#
loop_
_entity.id
_entity.type
_entity.pdbx_description
1 polymer ?
#
loop_
_entity_poly.entity_id
_entity_poly.type
_entity_poly.pdbx_seq_one_letter_code
_entity_poly.pdbx_strand_id
1 'polypeptide(L)'
;MPSGSSSATPEAEAESSGQALERYILNQLASLSLSVPQDDVEMMARFVEEEGLEREEKVEGVRAMLEGVVEDGILPEEGVDEVLGNVIDERERLAQIEEERQAAEEEAARSPSPPPQASRTDILSTLTPEELAQARKQALLRQYAYVDADPSEVSQLLGAGTRDGNAPPKGAAKGSESEEKKAAEERKRLVAEALRLDSKKKKYRKQQEVDLLAPNLNREKVAFAAQMERESARKNAQEKKDRDRLALEKQRADQAKAKADKQKKAAKQERRA
;
A
#
# COMPACT_ATOMS: atom_id res chain seq x y z
N MET A 1 42.44 -29.28 -16.65
CA MET A 1 41.77 -28.03 -16.25
C MET A 1 40.58 -27.81 -17.16
N PRO A 2 39.36 -28.18 -16.75
CA PRO A 2 38.16 -27.88 -17.53
C PRO A 2 37.63 -26.49 -17.15
N SER A 3 37.41 -25.68 -18.17
CA SER A 3 36.75 -24.38 -18.14
C SER A 3 35.31 -24.53 -17.64
N GLY A 4 35.01 -23.90 -16.50
CA GLY A 4 33.67 -23.81 -15.94
C GLY A 4 32.75 -22.98 -16.83
N SER A 5 31.81 -23.67 -17.46
CA SER A 5 30.61 -23.09 -18.08
C SER A 5 29.77 -22.45 -16.99
N SER A 6 29.83 -21.12 -16.87
CA SER A 6 28.87 -20.33 -16.11
C SER A 6 27.55 -20.33 -16.86
N SER A 7 26.71 -21.35 -16.62
CA SER A 7 25.30 -21.30 -16.97
C SER A 7 24.62 -20.27 -16.09
N ALA A 8 24.51 -19.05 -16.61
CA ALA A 8 23.58 -18.06 -16.11
C ALA A 8 22.17 -18.65 -16.23
N THR A 9 21.58 -19.05 -15.11
CA THR A 9 20.13 -19.26 -15.03
C THR A 9 19.47 -17.92 -15.33
N PRO A 10 18.60 -17.81 -16.35
CA PRO A 10 17.84 -16.60 -16.55
C PRO A 10 16.99 -16.39 -15.29
N GLU A 11 17.14 -15.20 -14.71
CA GLU A 11 16.30 -14.72 -13.63
C GLU A 11 14.85 -14.92 -14.04
N ALA A 12 14.14 -15.73 -13.26
CA ALA A 12 12.70 -15.89 -13.36
C ALA A 12 12.07 -14.52 -13.07
N GLU A 13 11.78 -13.76 -14.12
CA GLU A 13 10.67 -12.82 -14.11
C GLU A 13 9.49 -13.62 -13.54
N ALA A 14 8.91 -13.15 -12.43
CA ALA A 14 7.87 -13.89 -11.73
C ALA A 14 6.70 -14.12 -12.69
N GLU A 15 6.61 -15.33 -13.24
CA GLU A 15 5.56 -15.73 -14.17
C GLU A 15 4.22 -15.46 -13.48
N SER A 16 3.32 -14.75 -14.16
CA SER A 16 1.97 -14.55 -13.63
C SER A 16 1.27 -15.91 -13.52
N SER A 17 0.33 -16.04 -12.59
CA SER A 17 -0.48 -17.25 -12.41
C SER A 17 -1.12 -17.71 -13.72
N GLY A 18 -1.62 -16.78 -14.55
CA GLY A 18 -2.14 -17.08 -15.88
C GLY A 18 -1.10 -17.64 -16.86
N GLN A 19 0.12 -17.08 -16.91
CA GLN A 19 1.19 -17.59 -17.77
C GLN A 19 1.66 -19.00 -17.33
N ALA A 20 1.67 -19.25 -16.02
CA ALA A 20 1.95 -20.58 -15.49
C ALA A 20 0.87 -21.59 -15.89
N LEU A 21 -0.41 -21.19 -15.83
CA LEU A 21 -1.54 -22.01 -16.26
C LEU A 21 -1.51 -22.31 -17.77
N GLU A 22 -1.22 -21.32 -18.61
CA GLU A 22 -1.08 -21.51 -20.07
C GLU A 22 -0.03 -22.56 -20.42
N ARG A 23 1.15 -22.50 -19.77
CA ARG A 23 2.21 -23.50 -19.98
C ARG A 23 1.80 -24.89 -19.50
N TYR A 24 1.07 -24.95 -18.39
CA TYR A 24 0.55 -26.21 -17.87
C TYR A 24 -0.45 -26.83 -18.86
N ILE A 25 -1.39 -26.04 -19.38
CA ILE A 25 -2.36 -26.47 -20.39
C ILE A 25 -1.65 -26.97 -21.65
N LEU A 26 -0.64 -26.23 -22.16
CA LEU A 26 0.15 -26.67 -23.31
C LEU A 26 0.83 -28.02 -23.07
N ASN A 27 1.46 -28.22 -21.92
CA ASN A 27 2.11 -29.49 -21.58
C ASN A 27 1.11 -30.65 -21.50
N GLN A 28 -0.06 -30.38 -20.94
CA GLN A 28 -1.12 -31.38 -20.80
C GLN A 28 -1.72 -31.76 -22.16
N LEU A 29 -2.00 -30.79 -23.02
CA LEU A 29 -2.49 -31.06 -24.38
C LEU A 29 -1.43 -31.76 -25.24
N ALA A 30 -0.15 -31.39 -25.09
CA ALA A 30 0.96 -32.08 -25.73
C ALA A 30 1.09 -33.54 -25.28
N SER A 31 0.74 -33.85 -24.02
CA SER A 31 0.72 -35.24 -23.52
C SER A 31 -0.34 -36.11 -24.22
N LEU A 32 -1.43 -35.48 -24.66
CA LEU A 32 -2.48 -36.08 -25.47
C LEU A 32 -2.17 -36.03 -26.98
N SER A 33 -0.96 -35.59 -27.35
CA SER A 33 -0.54 -35.37 -28.74
C SER A 33 -1.41 -34.36 -29.50
N LEU A 34 -2.06 -33.44 -28.78
CA LEU A 34 -2.86 -32.36 -29.36
C LEU A 34 -1.99 -31.12 -29.55
N SER A 35 -2.04 -30.55 -30.76
CA SER A 35 -1.40 -29.28 -31.09
C SER A 35 -2.47 -28.21 -31.15
N VAL A 36 -2.50 -27.33 -30.16
CA VAL A 36 -3.48 -26.25 -30.05
C VAL A 36 -2.76 -24.89 -30.22
N PRO A 37 -3.30 -23.95 -31.01
CA PRO A 37 -2.74 -22.61 -31.14
C PRO A 37 -2.64 -21.89 -29.79
N GLN A 38 -1.62 -21.04 -29.66
CA GLN A 38 -1.35 -20.35 -28.39
C GLN A 38 -2.50 -19.42 -27.97
N ASP A 39 -3.16 -18.76 -28.92
CA ASP A 39 -4.30 -17.87 -28.67
C ASP A 39 -5.48 -18.64 -28.03
N ASP A 40 -5.70 -19.89 -28.45
CA ASP A 40 -6.77 -20.74 -27.90
C ASP A 40 -6.43 -21.22 -26.49
N VAL A 41 -5.16 -21.51 -26.21
CA VAL A 41 -4.69 -21.82 -24.85
C VAL A 41 -4.88 -20.64 -23.91
N GLU A 42 -4.58 -19.41 -24.36
CA GLU A 42 -4.83 -18.19 -23.58
C GLU A 42 -6.32 -18.02 -23.28
N MET A 43 -7.19 -18.28 -24.26
CA MET A 43 -8.65 -18.25 -24.04
C MET A 43 -9.12 -19.32 -23.05
N MET A 44 -8.59 -20.55 -23.16
CA MET A 44 -8.90 -21.63 -22.21
C MET A 44 -8.44 -21.28 -20.80
N ALA A 45 -7.24 -20.72 -20.63
CA ALA A 45 -6.73 -20.29 -19.33
C ALA A 45 -7.64 -19.22 -18.70
N ARG A 46 -8.04 -18.20 -19.47
CA ARG A 46 -8.98 -17.17 -19.01
C ARG A 46 -10.34 -17.71 -18.61
N PHE A 47 -10.86 -18.69 -19.35
CA PHE A 47 -12.14 -19.31 -19.05
C PHE A 47 -12.08 -20.12 -17.74
N VAL A 48 -10.98 -20.84 -17.48
CA VAL A 48 -10.78 -21.55 -16.22
C VAL A 48 -10.58 -20.58 -15.05
N GLU A 49 -9.97 -19.42 -15.29
CA GLU A 49 -9.81 -18.37 -14.29
C GLU A 49 -11.14 -17.75 -13.84
N GLU A 50 -12.13 -17.64 -14.73
CA GLU A 50 -13.42 -16.98 -14.48
C GLU A 50 -14.10 -17.50 -13.21
N GLU A 51 -14.43 -16.57 -12.32
CA GLU A 51 -15.10 -16.84 -11.04
C GLU A 51 -16.61 -16.94 -11.27
N GLY A 52 -17.22 -18.07 -10.88
CA GLY A 52 -18.67 -18.26 -10.93
C GLY A 52 -19.15 -19.48 -11.71
N LEU A 53 -18.26 -20.18 -12.41
CA LEU A 53 -18.54 -21.45 -13.07
C LEU A 53 -18.16 -22.63 -12.17
N GLU A 54 -19.00 -23.66 -12.16
CA GLU A 54 -18.71 -24.90 -11.45
C GLU A 54 -17.62 -25.73 -12.17
N ARG A 55 -16.99 -26.66 -11.46
CA ARG A 55 -15.91 -27.50 -12.01
C ARG A 55 -16.36 -28.24 -13.28
N GLU A 56 -17.56 -28.81 -13.26
CA GLU A 56 -18.12 -29.57 -14.38
C GLU A 56 -18.37 -28.66 -15.61
N GLU A 57 -18.91 -27.47 -15.39
CA GLU A 57 -19.12 -26.46 -16.44
C GLU A 57 -17.81 -25.98 -17.05
N LYS A 58 -16.74 -25.86 -16.24
CA LYS A 58 -15.41 -25.51 -16.72
C LYS A 58 -14.82 -26.61 -17.59
N VAL A 59 -14.93 -27.87 -17.18
CA VAL A 59 -14.47 -29.01 -17.99
C VAL A 59 -15.23 -29.05 -19.32
N GLU A 60 -16.56 -28.95 -19.28
CA GLU A 60 -17.41 -28.98 -20.48
C GLU A 60 -17.12 -27.79 -21.41
N GLY A 61 -16.98 -26.58 -20.88
CA GLY A 61 -16.69 -25.39 -21.67
C GLY A 61 -15.31 -25.43 -22.33
N VAL A 62 -14.28 -25.87 -21.61
CA VAL A 62 -12.94 -26.05 -22.18
C VAL A 62 -12.91 -27.18 -23.21
N ARG A 63 -13.64 -28.26 -22.96
CA ARG A 63 -13.83 -29.35 -23.93
C ARG A 63 -14.48 -28.84 -25.22
N ALA A 64 -15.55 -28.06 -25.13
CA ALA A 64 -16.21 -27.46 -26.30
C ALA A 64 -15.28 -26.53 -27.10
N MET A 65 -14.39 -25.79 -26.42
CA MET A 65 -13.36 -24.99 -27.09
C MET A 65 -12.36 -25.87 -27.85
N LEU A 66 -11.92 -26.98 -27.26
CA LEU A 66 -11.02 -27.93 -27.91
C LEU A 66 -11.64 -28.62 -29.12
N GLU A 67 -12.94 -28.98 -29.04
CA GLU A 67 -13.68 -29.57 -30.17
C GLU A 67 -13.74 -28.61 -31.37
N GLY A 68 -13.79 -27.29 -31.12
CA GLY A 68 -13.79 -26.28 -32.18
C GLY A 68 -12.42 -26.00 -32.79
N VAL A 69 -11.33 -26.36 -32.10
CA VAL A 69 -9.95 -26.01 -32.49
C VAL A 69 -9.20 -27.17 -33.14
N VAL A 70 -9.52 -28.42 -32.76
CA VAL A 70 -8.90 -29.60 -33.36
C VAL A 70 -9.47 -29.82 -34.77
N GLU A 71 -8.62 -29.72 -35.80
CA GLU A 71 -8.99 -29.70 -37.24
C GLU A 71 -9.83 -30.89 -37.71
N ASP A 72 -9.83 -32.02 -36.99
CA ASP A 72 -10.62 -33.22 -37.32
C ASP A 72 -11.86 -33.41 -36.42
N GLY A 73 -12.08 -32.56 -35.42
CA GLY A 73 -13.23 -32.64 -34.49
C GLY A 73 -13.29 -33.92 -33.64
N ILE A 74 -12.28 -34.78 -33.73
CA ILE A 74 -12.18 -36.04 -33.00
C ILE A 74 -11.22 -35.82 -31.85
N LEU A 75 -11.77 -35.47 -30.68
CA LEU A 75 -11.02 -35.52 -29.44
C LEU A 75 -10.84 -36.98 -29.00
N PRO A 76 -9.67 -37.35 -28.47
CA PRO A 76 -9.53 -38.62 -27.76
C PRO A 76 -10.52 -38.65 -26.59
N GLU A 77 -11.51 -39.54 -26.60
CA GLU A 77 -12.45 -39.67 -25.48
C GLU A 77 -11.75 -40.16 -24.20
N GLU A 78 -10.64 -40.89 -24.36
CA GLU A 78 -9.83 -41.39 -23.25
C GLU A 78 -8.84 -40.32 -22.76
N GLY A 79 -9.01 -39.89 -21.50
CA GLY A 79 -8.04 -39.06 -20.78
C GLY A 79 -8.18 -37.54 -20.95
N VAL A 80 -9.01 -37.04 -21.88
CA VAL A 80 -9.27 -35.59 -22.02
C VAL A 80 -9.94 -35.03 -20.77
N ASP A 81 -11.00 -35.66 -20.27
CA ASP A 81 -11.72 -35.17 -19.09
C ASP A 81 -10.82 -35.20 -17.83
N GLU A 82 -9.93 -36.18 -17.71
CA GLU A 82 -8.94 -36.26 -16.62
C GLU A 82 -7.91 -35.13 -16.71
N VAL A 83 -7.41 -34.87 -17.91
CA VAL A 83 -6.46 -33.78 -18.18
C VAL A 83 -7.08 -32.42 -17.89
N LEU A 84 -8.32 -32.18 -18.35
CA LEU A 84 -9.05 -30.95 -18.06
C LEU A 84 -9.35 -30.79 -16.57
N GLY A 85 -9.66 -31.90 -15.88
CA GLY A 85 -9.74 -31.94 -14.42
C GLY A 85 -8.45 -31.48 -13.73
N ASN A 86 -7.30 -31.95 -14.21
CA ASN A 86 -5.98 -31.57 -13.68
C ASN A 86 -5.64 -30.09 -13.93
N VAL A 87 -6.09 -29.51 -15.04
CA VAL A 87 -5.93 -28.07 -15.33
C VAL A 87 -6.66 -27.22 -14.30
N ILE A 88 -7.87 -27.62 -13.92
CA ILE A 88 -8.65 -26.93 -12.88
C ILE A 88 -7.98 -27.06 -11.52
N ASP A 89 -7.51 -28.27 -11.18
CA ASP A 89 -6.80 -28.50 -9.91
C ASP A 89 -5.51 -27.67 -9.82
N GLU A 90 -4.77 -27.51 -10.93
CA GLU A 90 -3.59 -26.65 -10.97
C GLU A 90 -3.97 -25.17 -10.85
N ARG A 91 -5.08 -24.71 -11.44
CA ARG A 91 -5.60 -23.35 -11.22
C ARG A 91 -5.93 -23.11 -9.75
N GLU A 92 -6.57 -24.06 -9.07
CA GLU A 92 -6.88 -23.94 -7.64
C GLU A 92 -5.60 -23.86 -6.80
N ARG A 93 -4.59 -24.68 -7.13
CA ARG A 93 -3.28 -24.64 -6.49
C ARG A 93 -2.58 -23.29 -6.70
N LEU A 94 -2.58 -22.76 -7.92
CA LEU A 94 -1.98 -21.46 -8.23
C LEU A 94 -2.71 -20.31 -7.53
N ALA A 95 -4.04 -20.38 -7.46
CA ALA A 95 -4.86 -19.42 -6.73
C ALA A 95 -4.52 -19.40 -5.23
N GLN A 96 -4.33 -20.56 -4.60
CA GLN A 96 -3.91 -20.64 -3.20
C GLN A 96 -2.53 -20.01 -2.97
N ILE A 97 -1.57 -20.28 -3.86
CA ILE A 97 -0.22 -19.69 -3.77
C ILE A 97 -0.29 -18.17 -3.92
N GLU A 98 -1.12 -17.67 -4.84
CA GLU A 98 -1.29 -16.24 -5.04
C GLU A 98 -2.02 -15.57 -3.88
N GLU A 99 -3.04 -16.23 -3.28
CA GLU A 99 -3.69 -15.77 -2.06
C GLU A 99 -2.73 -15.73 -0.88
N GLU A 100 -1.89 -16.75 -0.70
CA GLU A 100 -0.84 -16.76 0.34
C GLU A 100 0.19 -15.66 0.11
N ARG A 101 0.59 -15.43 -1.14
CA ARG A 101 1.50 -14.34 -1.50
C ARG A 101 0.87 -12.98 -1.25
N GLN A 102 -0.39 -12.78 -1.65
CA GLN A 102 -1.13 -11.56 -1.38
C GLN A 102 -1.33 -11.36 0.12
N ALA A 103 -1.65 -12.40 0.88
CA ALA A 103 -1.74 -12.35 2.33
C ALA A 103 -0.40 -11.99 2.98
N ALA A 104 0.72 -12.52 2.47
CA ALA A 104 2.06 -12.18 2.95
C ALA A 104 2.47 -10.75 2.56
N GLU A 105 2.13 -10.28 1.37
CA GLU A 105 2.34 -8.89 0.92
C GLU A 105 1.44 -7.91 1.68
N GLU A 106 0.19 -8.29 1.96
CA GLU A 106 -0.72 -7.55 2.82
C GLU A 106 -0.26 -7.55 4.28
N GLU A 107 0.27 -8.66 4.80
CA GLU A 107 0.88 -8.72 6.12
C GLU A 107 2.16 -7.88 6.17
N ALA A 108 2.95 -7.85 5.09
CA ALA A 108 4.12 -6.98 4.94
C ALA A 108 3.74 -5.50 4.74
N ALA A 109 2.57 -5.19 4.19
CA ALA A 109 2.05 -3.82 4.04
C ALA A 109 1.29 -3.36 5.29
N ARG A 110 0.67 -4.29 6.03
CA ARG A 110 -0.06 -4.09 7.29
C ARG A 110 0.90 -4.06 8.48
N SER A 111 2.04 -4.70 8.35
CA SER A 111 3.24 -4.38 9.11
C SER A 111 3.81 -3.09 8.51
N PRO A 112 3.61 -1.90 9.12
CA PRO A 112 4.54 -0.83 8.81
C PRO A 112 5.91 -1.42 9.11
N SER A 113 6.74 -1.61 8.08
CA SER A 113 8.16 -1.93 8.23
C SER A 113 8.62 -1.13 9.45
N PRO A 114 9.05 -1.79 10.54
CA PRO A 114 9.25 -1.10 11.80
C PRO A 114 10.22 0.03 11.51
N PRO A 115 9.79 1.32 11.54
CA PRO A 115 10.73 2.41 11.36
C PRO A 115 11.80 2.18 12.41
N PRO A 116 13.10 2.20 12.06
CA PRO A 116 14.17 1.58 12.83
C PRO A 116 13.89 1.66 14.33
N GLN A 117 13.33 0.58 14.89
CA GLN A 117 12.71 0.61 16.22
C GLN A 117 13.75 0.70 17.33
N ALA A 118 15.04 0.64 16.98
CA ALA A 118 16.19 0.75 17.87
C ALA A 118 16.47 2.18 18.40
N SER A 119 15.44 3.03 18.53
CA SER A 119 15.61 4.32 19.22
C SER A 119 14.44 4.72 20.10
N ARG A 120 13.20 4.36 19.77
CA ARG A 120 12.02 4.95 20.43
C ARG A 120 11.54 4.18 21.66
N THR A 121 11.58 2.85 21.61
CA THR A 121 11.38 2.00 22.80
C THR A 121 12.60 2.09 23.73
N ASP A 122 13.79 2.28 23.16
CA ASP A 122 15.03 2.48 23.91
C ASP A 122 15.04 3.81 24.69
N ILE A 123 14.41 4.86 24.17
CA ILE A 123 14.26 6.11 24.92
C ILE A 123 13.43 5.90 26.20
N LEU A 124 12.37 5.09 26.17
CA LEU A 124 11.56 4.84 27.38
C LEU A 124 12.31 3.98 28.42
N SER A 125 13.23 3.11 27.99
CA SER A 125 14.07 2.31 28.91
C SER A 125 15.24 3.12 29.49
N THR A 126 15.66 4.21 28.83
CA THR A 126 16.69 5.13 29.36
C THR A 126 16.18 6.13 30.40
N LEU A 127 14.87 6.24 30.60
CA LEU A 127 14.28 7.16 31.58
C LEU A 127 14.21 6.52 32.96
N THR A 128 14.47 7.32 33.98
CA THR A 128 14.24 6.92 35.37
C THR A 128 12.73 6.73 35.63
N PRO A 129 12.35 5.91 36.64
CA PRO A 129 10.93 5.67 36.95
C PRO A 129 10.18 6.96 37.34
N GLU A 130 10.86 7.93 37.96
CA GLU A 130 10.29 9.23 38.31
C GLU A 130 10.01 10.09 37.08
N GLU A 131 10.95 10.15 36.13
CA GLU A 131 10.78 10.88 34.86
C GLU A 131 9.66 10.27 33.99
N LEU A 132 9.54 8.95 34.01
CA LEU A 132 8.48 8.23 33.30
C LEU A 132 7.10 8.58 33.89
N ALA A 133 6.97 8.61 35.21
CA ALA A 133 5.74 9.00 35.89
C ALA A 133 5.35 10.45 35.57
N GLN A 134 6.32 11.37 35.54
CA GLN A 134 6.10 12.76 35.16
C GLN A 134 5.68 12.90 33.69
N ALA A 135 6.33 12.18 32.77
CA ALA A 135 5.97 12.18 31.36
C ALA A 135 4.56 11.62 31.11
N ARG A 136 4.17 10.57 31.84
CA ARG A 136 2.79 10.03 31.83
C ARG A 136 1.79 11.04 32.37
N LYS A 137 2.10 11.70 33.50
CA LYS A 137 1.26 12.75 34.09
C LYS A 137 1.06 13.91 33.11
N GLN A 138 2.12 14.39 32.47
CA GLN A 138 2.05 15.45 31.46
C GLN A 138 1.26 15.01 30.22
N ALA A 139 1.47 13.79 29.74
CA ALA A 139 0.70 13.25 28.63
C ALA A 139 -0.80 13.14 28.97
N LEU A 140 -1.15 12.76 30.21
CA LEU A 140 -2.52 12.71 30.69
C LEU A 140 -3.15 14.11 30.77
N LEU A 141 -2.42 15.09 31.31
CA LEU A 141 -2.89 16.48 31.38
C LEU A 141 -3.17 17.08 29.99
N ARG A 142 -2.36 16.73 28.98
CA ARG A 142 -2.62 17.10 27.57
C ARG A 142 -3.87 16.42 27.02
N GLN A 143 -4.12 15.15 27.36
CA GLN A 143 -5.32 14.42 26.93
C GLN A 143 -6.60 15.03 27.49
N TYR A 144 -6.55 15.60 28.69
CA TYR A 144 -7.68 16.28 29.33
C TYR A 144 -7.66 17.81 29.16
N ALA A 145 -6.88 18.32 28.19
CA ALA A 145 -6.78 19.74 27.83
C ALA A 145 -6.44 20.71 28.99
N TYR A 146 -5.88 20.21 30.09
CA TYR A 146 -5.46 21.06 31.22
C TYR A 146 -4.14 21.79 30.96
N VAL A 147 -3.41 21.41 29.89
CA VAL A 147 -2.14 22.03 29.47
C VAL A 147 -2.10 22.07 27.94
N ASP A 148 -2.83 23.00 27.34
CA ASP A 148 -2.68 23.40 25.92
C ASP A 148 -1.74 24.60 25.75
N ALA A 149 -1.11 25.09 26.83
CA ALA A 149 -0.06 26.07 26.70
C ALA A 149 1.25 25.36 26.36
N ASP A 150 1.81 25.67 25.20
CA ASP A 150 3.18 25.31 24.86
C ASP A 150 4.11 25.84 25.98
N PRO A 151 5.11 25.07 26.44
CA PRO A 151 6.04 25.54 27.45
C PRO A 151 6.84 26.79 27.00
N SER A 152 6.89 27.06 25.68
CA SER A 152 7.41 28.30 25.11
C SER A 152 6.50 29.51 25.35
N GLU A 153 5.17 29.33 25.36
CA GLU A 153 4.20 30.38 25.70
C GLU A 153 4.18 30.69 27.19
N VAL A 154 4.33 29.68 28.06
CA VAL A 154 4.43 29.89 29.52
C VAL A 154 5.72 30.63 29.89
N SER A 155 6.85 30.32 29.23
CA SER A 155 8.10 31.09 29.42
C SER A 155 8.02 32.52 28.86
N GLN A 156 7.25 32.75 27.78
CA GLN A 156 6.98 34.10 27.29
C GLN A 156 6.03 34.87 28.22
N LEU A 157 5.03 34.23 28.82
CA LEU A 157 4.08 34.87 29.73
C LEU A 157 4.71 35.21 31.09
N LEU A 158 5.57 34.35 31.64
CA LEU A 158 6.29 34.60 32.90
C LEU A 158 7.56 35.44 32.72
N GLY A 159 8.10 35.56 31.50
CA GLY A 159 9.27 36.37 31.16
C GLY A 159 8.97 37.79 30.69
N ALA A 160 7.69 38.16 30.50
CA ALA A 160 7.26 39.48 30.01
C ALA A 160 7.03 40.52 31.13
N GLY A 161 7.64 40.33 32.30
CA GLY A 161 7.39 41.13 33.50
C GLY A 161 8.64 41.72 34.14
N THR A 162 9.55 42.32 33.35
CA THR A 162 10.52 43.39 33.73
C THR A 162 11.64 43.42 32.70
N ARG A 163 11.65 44.41 31.81
CA ARG A 163 12.84 44.69 31.00
C ARG A 163 13.08 46.18 30.94
N ASP A 164 13.99 46.62 31.80
CA ASP A 164 14.60 47.94 31.74
C ASP A 164 15.21 48.17 30.35
N GLY A 165 14.92 49.34 29.78
CA GLY A 165 15.30 49.74 28.42
C GLY A 165 16.79 50.06 28.22
N ASN A 166 17.70 49.45 28.99
CA ASN A 166 19.12 49.73 28.90
C ASN A 166 20.00 48.49 29.15
N ALA A 167 19.88 47.46 28.30
CA ALA A 167 20.84 46.34 28.28
C ALA A 167 21.28 46.02 26.84
N PRO A 168 22.59 45.78 26.60
CA PRO A 168 23.16 45.68 25.26
C PRO A 168 22.72 44.40 24.51
N PRO A 169 22.75 44.40 23.16
CA PRO A 169 22.25 43.29 22.36
C PRO A 169 23.11 42.03 22.56
N LYS A 170 22.56 41.01 23.20
CA LYS A 170 23.19 39.69 23.34
C LYS A 170 23.21 38.95 22.00
N GLY A 171 24.31 39.08 21.26
CA GLY A 171 24.67 38.26 20.11
C GLY A 171 26.04 37.61 20.32
N ALA A 172 26.11 36.57 21.16
CA ALA A 172 27.26 35.65 21.24
C ALA A 172 26.99 34.37 22.05
N ALA A 173 25.98 34.35 22.93
CA ALA A 173 25.64 33.18 23.78
C ALA A 173 24.30 32.50 23.41
N LYS A 174 23.82 32.65 22.17
CA LYS A 174 22.50 32.15 21.72
C LYS A 174 22.54 30.89 20.85
N GLY A 175 23.73 30.39 20.50
CA GLY A 175 23.90 29.19 19.69
C GLY A 175 23.70 27.91 20.51
N SER A 176 24.46 27.74 21.60
CA SER A 176 24.43 26.53 22.42
C SER A 176 23.15 26.36 23.23
N GLU A 177 22.63 27.43 23.85
CA GLU A 177 21.35 27.37 24.56
C GLU A 177 20.16 27.08 23.62
N SER A 178 20.26 27.48 22.34
CA SER A 178 19.22 27.15 21.35
C SER A 178 19.28 25.70 20.94
N GLU A 179 20.47 25.11 20.83
CA GLU A 179 20.63 23.71 20.41
C GLU A 179 20.30 22.74 21.55
N GLU A 180 20.66 23.07 22.80
CA GLU A 180 20.27 22.28 23.97
C GLU A 180 18.75 22.33 24.21
N LYS A 181 18.12 23.50 24.02
CA LYS A 181 16.66 23.62 24.11
C LYS A 181 15.96 22.84 22.98
N LYS A 182 16.48 22.89 21.76
CA LYS A 182 15.98 22.08 20.63
C LYS A 182 16.15 20.59 20.89
N ALA A 183 17.32 20.15 21.37
CA ALA A 183 17.57 18.75 21.71
C ALA A 183 16.66 18.26 22.86
N ALA A 184 16.40 19.10 23.87
CA ALA A 184 15.48 18.79 24.94
C ALA A 184 14.01 18.74 24.46
N GLU A 185 13.60 19.62 23.55
CA GLU A 185 12.29 19.61 22.92
C GLU A 185 12.10 18.39 22.00
N GLU A 186 13.11 18.03 21.22
CA GLU A 186 13.15 16.81 20.42
C GLU A 186 13.06 15.57 21.30
N ARG A 187 13.82 15.51 22.41
CA ARG A 187 13.72 14.42 23.38
C ARG A 187 12.32 14.34 24.00
N LYS A 188 11.72 15.46 24.40
CA LYS A 188 10.34 15.51 24.93
C LYS A 188 9.32 15.06 23.89
N ARG A 189 9.50 15.45 22.63
CA ARG A 189 8.64 15.03 21.51
C ARG A 189 8.74 13.53 21.28
N LEU A 190 9.96 12.99 21.26
CA LEU A 190 10.21 11.56 21.12
C LEU A 190 9.61 10.75 22.27
N VAL A 191 9.73 11.24 23.53
CA VAL A 191 9.10 10.60 24.70
C VAL A 191 7.57 10.62 24.60
N ALA A 192 6.97 11.75 24.21
CA ALA A 192 5.53 11.87 24.04
C ALA A 192 5.01 10.95 22.92
N GLU A 193 5.74 10.86 21.81
CA GLU A 193 5.42 9.96 20.70
C GLU A 193 5.56 8.49 21.11
N ALA A 194 6.61 8.14 21.85
CA ALA A 194 6.81 6.79 22.38
C ALA A 194 5.69 6.36 23.33
N LEU A 195 5.24 7.25 24.23
CA LEU A 195 4.09 7.00 25.12
C LEU A 195 2.77 6.85 24.34
N ARG A 196 2.58 7.62 23.26
CA ARG A 196 1.41 7.51 22.38
C ARG A 196 1.41 6.17 21.63
N LEU A 197 2.57 5.70 21.17
CA LEU A 197 2.70 4.40 20.51
C LEU A 197 2.53 3.24 21.49
N ASP A 198 3.10 3.32 22.69
CA ASP A 198 2.92 2.31 23.75
C ASP A 198 1.45 2.18 24.16
N SER A 199 0.75 3.30 24.34
CA SER A 199 -0.70 3.29 24.64
C SER A 199 -1.53 2.71 23.50
N LYS A 200 -1.18 2.97 22.23
CA LYS A 200 -1.80 2.31 21.07
C LYS A 200 -1.52 0.81 21.04
N LYS A 201 -0.28 0.37 21.26
CA LYS A 201 0.11 -1.05 21.32
C LYS A 201 -0.63 -1.78 22.45
N LYS A 202 -0.82 -1.13 23.61
CA LYS A 202 -1.59 -1.68 24.74
C LYS A 202 -3.09 -1.77 24.43
N LYS A 203 -3.67 -0.75 23.81
CA LYS A 203 -5.07 -0.78 23.35
C LYS A 203 -5.29 -1.88 22.31
N TYR A 204 -4.36 -2.03 21.37
CA TYR A 204 -4.41 -3.07 20.35
C TYR A 204 -4.32 -4.47 20.95
N ARG A 205 -3.37 -4.72 21.86
CA ARG A 205 -3.29 -5.98 22.61
C ARG A 205 -4.57 -6.27 23.40
N LYS A 206 -5.11 -5.27 24.11
CA LYS A 206 -6.39 -5.40 24.83
C LYS A 206 -7.60 -5.66 23.90
N GLN A 207 -7.56 -5.22 22.65
CA GLN A 207 -8.58 -5.53 21.64
C GLN A 207 -8.40 -6.92 21.02
N GLN A 208 -7.17 -7.45 21.02
CA GLN A 208 -6.84 -8.80 20.54
C GLN A 208 -7.03 -9.87 21.60
N GLU A 209 -6.82 -9.55 22.88
CA GLU A 209 -7.18 -10.35 24.05
C GLU A 209 -8.72 -10.39 24.15
N VAL A 210 -9.32 -11.15 23.24
CA VAL A 210 -10.73 -11.49 23.24
C VAL A 210 -10.91 -12.47 24.39
N ASP A 211 -11.70 -12.09 25.38
CA ASP A 211 -12.24 -13.02 26.36
C ASP A 211 -12.96 -14.14 25.58
N LEU A 212 -12.36 -15.33 25.55
CA LEU A 212 -12.79 -16.47 24.73
C LEU A 212 -14.22 -16.93 25.05
N LEU A 213 -14.78 -16.45 26.17
CA LEU A 213 -16.14 -16.72 26.61
C LEU A 213 -17.19 -15.73 26.06
N ALA A 214 -16.77 -14.57 25.55
CA ALA A 214 -17.66 -13.54 25.02
C ALA A 214 -17.00 -12.78 23.85
N PRO A 215 -17.10 -13.28 22.59
CA PRO A 215 -16.56 -12.58 21.44
C PRO A 215 -17.17 -11.19 21.31
N ASN A 216 -16.33 -10.16 21.23
CA ASN A 216 -16.76 -8.78 21.05
C ASN A 216 -17.29 -8.58 19.62
N LEU A 217 -18.58 -8.81 19.42
CA LEU A 217 -19.35 -8.64 18.18
C LEU A 217 -19.24 -7.23 17.56
N ASN A 218 -18.69 -6.24 18.28
CA ASN A 218 -18.46 -4.90 17.74
C ASN A 218 -17.11 -4.75 17.03
N ARG A 219 -16.21 -5.74 17.08
CA ARG A 219 -14.89 -5.67 16.44
C ARG A 219 -15.01 -5.54 14.92
N GLU A 220 -15.89 -6.32 14.31
CA GLU A 220 -16.16 -6.26 12.87
C GLU A 220 -16.80 -4.94 12.46
N LYS A 221 -17.77 -4.44 13.25
CA LYS A 221 -18.42 -3.15 12.99
C LYS A 221 -17.43 -1.98 13.06
N VAL A 222 -16.51 -2.00 14.03
CA VAL A 222 -15.47 -0.97 14.16
C VAL A 222 -14.44 -1.09 13.04
N ALA A 223 -14.05 -2.31 12.64
CA ALA A 223 -13.16 -2.52 11.51
C ALA A 223 -13.78 -2.05 10.19
N PHE A 224 -15.05 -2.39 9.95
CA PHE A 224 -15.81 -1.97 8.78
C PHE A 224 -15.99 -0.45 8.73
N ALA A 225 -16.33 0.19 9.84
CA ALA A 225 -16.43 1.65 9.91
C ALA A 225 -15.08 2.33 9.61
N ALA A 226 -13.96 1.80 10.13
CA ALA A 226 -12.63 2.32 9.86
C ALA A 226 -12.20 2.10 8.40
N GLN A 227 -12.63 1.00 7.77
CA GLN A 227 -12.39 0.75 6.35
C GLN A 227 -13.17 1.73 5.47
N MET A 228 -14.46 1.94 5.77
CA MET A 228 -15.28 2.94 5.08
C MET A 228 -14.72 4.36 5.20
N GLU A 229 -14.21 4.74 6.38
CA GLU A 229 -13.54 6.03 6.57
C GLU A 229 -12.29 6.15 5.69
N ARG A 230 -11.45 5.11 5.60
CA ARG A 230 -10.27 5.09 4.72
C ARG A 230 -10.64 5.17 3.24
N GLU A 231 -11.68 4.46 2.83
CA GLU A 231 -12.17 4.50 1.44
C GLU A 231 -12.74 5.86 1.08
N SER A 232 -13.52 6.49 1.97
CA SER A 232 -14.02 7.85 1.77
C SER A 232 -12.88 8.87 1.66
N ALA A 233 -11.83 8.74 2.48
CA ALA A 233 -10.66 9.61 2.42
C ALA A 233 -9.90 9.45 1.09
N ARG A 234 -9.77 8.21 0.57
CA ARG A 234 -9.17 7.92 -0.73
C ARG A 234 -10.00 8.53 -1.88
N LYS A 235 -11.33 8.36 -1.86
CA LYS A 235 -12.23 8.96 -2.85
C LYS A 235 -12.13 10.48 -2.86
N ASN A 236 -12.19 11.12 -1.68
CA ASN A 236 -12.04 12.57 -1.56
C ASN A 236 -10.68 13.08 -2.06
N ALA A 237 -9.60 12.32 -1.87
CA ALA A 237 -8.29 12.67 -2.39
C ALA A 237 -8.23 12.56 -3.93
N GLN A 238 -8.86 11.54 -4.49
CA GLN A 238 -8.93 11.33 -5.93
C GLN A 238 -9.76 12.43 -6.61
N GLU A 239 -10.94 12.76 -6.07
CA GLU A 239 -11.80 13.84 -6.59
C GLU A 239 -11.09 15.20 -6.62
N LYS A 240 -10.25 15.49 -5.62
CA LYS A 240 -9.42 16.71 -5.61
C LYS A 240 -8.40 16.70 -6.76
N LYS A 241 -7.69 15.58 -6.96
CA LYS A 241 -6.73 15.45 -8.06
C LYS A 241 -7.42 15.58 -9.43
N ASP A 242 -8.59 14.99 -9.59
CA ASP A 242 -9.34 15.07 -10.85
C ASP A 242 -9.83 16.50 -11.11
N ARG A 243 -10.30 17.21 -10.08
CA ARG A 243 -10.65 18.64 -10.19
C ARG A 243 -9.46 19.50 -10.59
N ASP A 244 -8.30 19.28 -9.97
CA ASP A 244 -7.08 20.04 -10.27
C ASP A 244 -6.58 19.73 -11.71
N ARG A 245 -6.66 18.47 -12.14
CA ARG A 245 -6.32 18.04 -13.51
C ARG A 245 -7.21 18.72 -14.54
N LEU A 246 -8.53 18.75 -14.31
CA LEU A 246 -9.49 19.41 -15.20
C LEU A 246 -9.25 20.94 -15.27
N ALA A 247 -8.88 21.57 -14.15
CA ALA A 247 -8.54 22.99 -14.13
C ALA A 247 -7.27 23.30 -14.96
N LEU A 248 -6.24 22.46 -14.85
CA LEU A 248 -5.01 22.60 -15.64
C LEU A 248 -5.26 22.35 -17.13
N GLU A 249 -6.11 21.39 -17.48
CA GLU A 249 -6.46 21.10 -18.87
C GLU A 249 -7.22 22.27 -19.51
N LYS A 250 -8.16 22.87 -18.78
CA LYS A 250 -8.86 24.10 -19.21
C LYS A 250 -7.89 25.25 -19.45
N GLN A 251 -6.93 25.46 -18.56
CA GLN A 251 -5.91 26.49 -18.72
C GLN A 251 -5.03 26.24 -19.97
N ARG A 252 -4.66 24.97 -20.24
CA ARG A 252 -3.92 24.59 -21.44
C ARG A 252 -4.73 24.83 -22.71
N ALA A 253 -6.01 24.51 -22.71
CA ALA A 253 -6.90 24.73 -23.85
C ALA A 253 -7.06 26.23 -24.16
N ASP A 254 -7.26 27.07 -23.14
CA ASP A 254 -7.36 28.52 -23.31
C ASP A 254 -6.05 29.13 -23.85
N GLN A 255 -4.90 28.66 -23.37
CA GLN A 255 -3.60 29.07 -23.91
C GLN A 255 -3.37 28.60 -25.35
N ALA A 256 -3.75 27.38 -25.69
CA ALA A 256 -3.64 26.84 -27.04
C ALA A 256 -4.52 27.65 -28.02
N LYS A 257 -5.75 27.99 -27.62
CA LYS A 257 -6.66 28.83 -28.42
C LYS A 257 -6.09 30.23 -28.61
N ALA A 258 -5.56 30.85 -27.56
CA ALA A 258 -4.91 32.16 -27.65
C ALA A 258 -3.67 32.15 -28.57
N LYS A 259 -2.85 31.09 -28.53
CA LYS A 259 -1.71 30.92 -29.43
C LYS A 259 -2.15 30.72 -30.88
N ALA A 260 -3.18 29.91 -31.12
CA ALA A 260 -3.73 29.68 -32.45
C ALA A 260 -4.30 30.98 -33.06
N ASP A 261 -5.01 31.79 -32.27
CA ASP A 261 -5.55 33.07 -32.73
C ASP A 261 -4.44 34.10 -33.02
N LYS A 262 -3.35 34.11 -32.23
CA LYS A 262 -2.16 34.93 -32.53
C LYS A 262 -1.48 34.51 -33.83
N GLN A 263 -1.29 33.21 -34.04
CA GLN A 263 -0.72 32.68 -35.29
C GLN A 263 -1.60 33.01 -36.51
N LYS A 264 -2.92 32.88 -36.39
CA LYS A 264 -3.86 33.27 -37.45
C LYS A 264 -3.81 34.76 -37.77
N LYS A 265 -3.64 35.63 -36.76
CA LYS A 265 -3.46 37.08 -36.96
C LYS A 265 -2.12 37.41 -37.62
N ALA A 266 -1.03 36.79 -37.17
CA ALA A 266 0.30 36.97 -37.76
C ALA A 266 0.33 36.52 -39.23
N ALA A 267 -0.20 35.35 -39.55
CA ALA A 267 -0.29 34.85 -40.92
C ALA A 267 -1.17 35.74 -41.83
N LYS A 268 -2.21 36.39 -41.29
CA LYS A 268 -3.00 37.39 -42.04
C LYS A 268 -2.22 38.68 -42.29
N GLN A 269 -1.31 39.07 -41.39
CA GLN A 269 -0.49 40.26 -41.52
C GLN A 269 0.63 40.03 -42.54
N GLU A 270 1.29 38.87 -42.53
CA GLU A 270 2.27 38.47 -43.56
C GLU A 270 1.66 38.35 -44.95
N ARG A 271 0.38 37.99 -45.08
CA ARG A 271 -0.33 38.00 -46.38
C ARG A 271 -0.68 39.40 -46.90
N ARG A 272 -0.58 40.44 -46.06
CA ARG A 272 -0.93 41.83 -46.40
C ARG A 272 0.29 42.72 -46.58
N ALA A 273 1.46 42.30 -46.07
CA ALA A 273 2.75 42.91 -46.32
C ALA A 273 3.33 42.37 -47.64
#